data_AF-A0AAN8QJD0-F1
#
_entry.id   AF-A0AAN8QJD0-F1
#
_cell.length_a   1.000
_cell.length_b   1.000
_cell.length_c   1.000
_cell.angle_alpha   90.00
_cell.angle_beta   90.00
_cell.angle_gamma   90.00
#
_symmetry.space_group_name_H-M   'P 1'
#
loop_
_entity.id
_entity.type
_entity.pdbx_description
1 polymer ?
#
loop_
_entity_poly.entity_id
_entity_poly.type
_entity_poly.pdbx_seq_one_letter_code
_entity_poly.pdbx_strand_id
1 'polypeptide(L)'
;MNQKDLADTLEKNELAVICQCELKSNLKKKFQCVFEGIAKQGNPTLLNKIYTELYITEGGTGEVNNEHELRQIETTTRKQARPE
;
A
#
# COMPACT_ATOMS: atom_id res chain seq x y z
N MET A 1 -16.60 -12.12 -41.05
CA MET A 1 -16.63 -12.95 -39.83
C MET A 1 -17.72 -13.97 -40.01
N ASN A 2 -17.43 -15.26 -39.84
CA ASN A 2 -18.48 -16.29 -39.97
C ASN A 2 -19.27 -16.40 -38.64
N GLN A 3 -20.42 -17.09 -38.64
CA GLN A 3 -21.25 -17.21 -37.44
C GLN A 3 -20.55 -17.94 -36.29
N LYS A 4 -19.63 -18.87 -36.59
CA LYS A 4 -18.86 -19.61 -35.59
C LYS A 4 -17.83 -18.72 -34.90
N ASP A 5 -17.11 -17.90 -35.67
CA ASP A 5 -16.15 -16.93 -35.12
C ASP A 5 -16.85 -15.94 -34.19
N LEU A 6 -18.08 -15.52 -34.55
CA LEU A 6 -18.88 -14.60 -33.72
C LEU A 6 -19.29 -15.26 -32.40
N ALA A 7 -19.79 -16.50 -32.45
CA ALA A 7 -20.16 -17.26 -31.26
C ALA A 7 -18.96 -17.46 -30.32
N ASP A 8 -17.81 -17.89 -30.87
CA ASP A 8 -16.58 -18.09 -30.10
C ASP A 8 -16.08 -16.78 -29.46
N THR A 9 -16.26 -15.64 -30.14
CA THR A 9 -15.87 -14.32 -29.61
C THR A 9 -16.79 -13.88 -28.47
N LEU A 10 -18.10 -14.11 -28.60
CA LEU A 10 -19.08 -13.81 -27.56
C LEU A 10 -18.82 -14.66 -26.31
N GLU A 11 -18.62 -15.97 -26.47
CA GLU A 11 -18.32 -16.87 -25.37
C GLU A 11 -17.02 -16.49 -24.64
N LYS A 12 -15.94 -16.18 -25.39
CA LYS A 12 -14.68 -15.70 -24.79
C LYS A 12 -14.87 -14.41 -23.99
N ASN A 13 -15.69 -13.48 -24.49
CA ASN A 13 -15.97 -12.24 -23.78
C ASN A 13 -16.76 -12.50 -22.49
N GLU A 14 -17.75 -13.39 -22.50
CA GLU A 14 -18.49 -13.78 -21.30
C GLU A 14 -17.58 -14.41 -20.24
N LEU A 15 -16.72 -15.35 -20.65
CA LEU A 15 -15.72 -15.96 -19.77
C LEU A 15 -14.75 -14.93 -19.20
N ALA A 16 -14.29 -13.98 -20.02
CA ALA A 16 -13.41 -12.90 -19.57
C ALA A 16 -14.09 -12.01 -18.52
N VAL A 17 -15.39 -11.71 -18.68
CA VAL A 17 -16.17 -10.96 -17.70
C VAL A 17 -16.30 -11.72 -16.38
N ILE A 18 -16.60 -13.02 -16.44
CA ILE A 18 -16.72 -13.87 -15.24
C ILE A 18 -15.38 -13.91 -14.49
N CYS A 19 -14.28 -14.20 -15.19
CA CYS A 19 -12.94 -14.22 -14.61
C CYS A 19 -12.57 -12.85 -13.98
N GLN A 20 -12.93 -11.74 -14.64
CA GLN A 20 -12.67 -10.40 -14.11
C GLN A 20 -13.47 -10.13 -12.82
N CYS A 21 -14.75 -10.53 -12.78
CA CYS A 21 -15.60 -10.38 -11.60
C CYS A 21 -15.05 -11.18 -10.42
N GLU A 22 -14.64 -12.42 -10.64
CA GLU A 22 -14.07 -13.27 -9.62
C GLU A 22 -12.74 -12.70 -9.08
N LEU A 23 -11.85 -12.26 -9.98
CA LEU A 23 -10.59 -11.62 -9.60
C LEU A 23 -10.84 -10.36 -8.75
N LYS A 24 -11.74 -9.48 -9.19
CA LYS A 24 -12.11 -8.25 -8.43
C LYS A 24 -12.65 -8.58 -7.05
N SER A 25 -13.53 -9.58 -6.93
CA SER A 25 -14.10 -10.01 -5.66
C SER A 25 -13.03 -10.55 -4.71
N ASN A 26 -12.14 -11.41 -5.22
CA ASN A 26 -11.04 -11.97 -4.45
C ASN A 26 -10.06 -10.91 -3.95
N LEU A 27 -9.69 -9.94 -4.81
CA LEU A 27 -8.83 -8.83 -4.41
C LEU A 27 -9.50 -7.97 -3.33
N LYS A 28 -10.78 -7.64 -3.48
CA LYS A 28 -11.52 -6.88 -2.47
C LYS A 28 -11.54 -7.61 -1.14
N LYS A 29 -11.85 -8.91 -1.12
CA LYS A 29 -11.88 -9.71 0.11
C LYS A 29 -10.50 -9.82 0.78
N LYS A 30 -9.44 -9.97 -0.01
CA LYS A 30 -8.07 -10.10 0.50
C LYS A 30 -7.53 -8.80 1.10
N PHE A 31 -7.87 -7.66 0.51
CA PHE A 31 -7.30 -6.36 0.86
C PHE A 31 -8.28 -5.37 1.52
N GLN A 32 -9.47 -5.84 1.93
CA GLN A 32 -10.47 -4.98 2.59
C GLN A 32 -9.99 -4.42 3.94
N CYS A 33 -9.07 -5.11 4.63
CA CYS A 33 -8.55 -4.71 5.93
C CYS A 33 -7.03 -4.57 5.92
N VAL A 34 -6.54 -3.60 6.69
CA VAL A 34 -5.11 -3.31 6.87
C VAL A 34 -4.83 -3.06 8.36
N PHE A 35 -3.56 -3.12 8.77
CA PHE A 35 -3.13 -2.81 10.14
C PHE A 35 -2.60 -1.38 10.18
N GLU A 36 -2.96 -0.65 11.22
CA GLU A 36 -2.40 0.67 11.52
C GLU A 36 -1.11 0.50 12.36
N GLY A 37 -0.03 1.20 12.01
CA GLY A 37 1.23 1.20 12.76
C GLY A 37 2.15 -0.02 12.54
N ILE A 38 3.02 -0.31 13.52
CA ILE A 38 4.00 -1.41 13.43
C ILE A 38 3.26 -2.75 13.58
N ALA A 39 3.27 -3.53 12.50
CA ALA A 39 2.55 -4.79 12.38
C ALA A 39 3.08 -5.84 13.37
N LYS A 40 2.46 -5.92 14.56
CA LYS A 40 2.49 -7.11 15.42
C LYS A 40 1.39 -7.18 16.49
N GLN A 41 0.67 -6.09 16.78
CA GLN A 41 -0.44 -6.14 17.76
C GLN A 41 -1.48 -5.04 17.50
N GLY A 42 -2.45 -5.30 16.62
CA GLY A 42 -3.55 -4.38 16.35
C GLY A 42 -4.74 -5.10 15.71
N ASN A 43 -5.94 -4.55 15.89
CA ASN A 43 -7.13 -5.06 15.21
C ASN A 43 -7.09 -4.66 13.73
N PRO A 44 -7.43 -5.56 12.79
CA PRO A 44 -7.55 -5.20 11.38
C PRO A 44 -8.63 -4.12 11.21
N THR A 45 -8.28 -3.05 10.50
CA THR A 45 -9.18 -1.91 10.21
C THR A 45 -9.53 -1.90 8.73
N LEU A 46 -10.80 -1.63 8.40
CA LEU A 46 -11.23 -1.52 7.00
C LEU A 46 -10.48 -0.38 6.31
N LEU A 47 -9.94 -0.65 5.11
CA LEU A 47 -9.16 0.31 4.34
C LEU A 47 -9.92 1.63 4.12
N ASN A 48 -11.21 1.56 3.81
CA ASN A 48 -12.04 2.74 3.55
C ASN A 48 -12.24 3.67 4.76
N LYS A 49 -11.96 3.20 5.99
CA LYS A 49 -12.03 4.03 7.20
C LYS A 49 -10.78 4.86 7.43
N ILE A 50 -9.66 4.48 6.83
CA ILE A 50 -8.34 5.10 7.04
C ILE A 50 -7.68 5.52 5.72
N TYR A 51 -8.39 5.40 4.61
CA TYR A 51 -7.90 5.77 3.28
C TYR A 51 -7.72 7.28 3.21
N THR A 52 -6.51 7.70 2.84
CA THR A 52 -6.16 9.09 2.61
C THR A 52 -5.62 9.20 1.19
N GLU A 53 -6.18 10.10 0.39
CA GLU A 53 -5.69 10.38 -0.96
C GLU A 53 -4.36 11.13 -0.87
N LEU A 54 -3.35 10.62 -1.57
CA LEU A 54 -2.02 11.24 -1.65
C LEU A 54 -1.74 11.61 -3.10
N TYR A 55 -1.19 12.80 -3.31
CA TYR A 55 -0.75 13.27 -4.62
C TYR A 55 0.75 12.98 -4.76
N ILE A 56 1.12 12.27 -5.82
CA ILE A 56 2.53 12.08 -6.20
C ILE A 56 2.82 13.14 -7.27
N THR A 57 3.67 14.11 -6.93
CA THR A 57 4.19 15.08 -7.90
C THR A 57 5.55 14.60 -8.40
N GLU A 58 5.84 14.87 -9.67
CA GLU A 58 7.21 14.76 -10.18
C GLU A 58 8.10 15.71 -9.36
N GLY A 59 9.17 15.18 -8.77
CA GLY A 59 10.17 16.01 -8.12
C GLY A 59 10.91 16.86 -9.16
N GLY A 60 11.25 18.10 -8.84
CA GLY A 60 12.20 18.85 -9.67
C GLY A 60 13.57 18.13 -9.71
N THR A 61 14.48 18.58 -10.58
CA THR A 61 15.89 18.18 -10.60
C THR A 61 16.64 18.70 -9.37
N GLY A 62 16.14 18.39 -8.17
CA GLY A 62 16.74 18.79 -6.91
C GLY A 62 18.14 18.19 -6.82
N GLU A 63 19.14 19.05 -6.91
CA GLU A 63 20.52 18.68 -6.65
C GLU A 63 20.64 18.17 -5.20
N VAL A 64 21.56 17.24 -4.96
CA VAL A 64 21.87 16.80 -3.60
C VAL A 64 22.41 18.01 -2.84
N ASN A 65 21.77 18.38 -1.72
CA ASN A 65 22.35 19.36 -0.83
C ASN A 65 23.68 18.80 -0.28
N ASN A 66 24.80 19.41 -0.66
CA ASN A 66 26.15 19.03 -0.23
C ASN A 66 26.56 19.69 1.11
N GLU A 67 25.69 20.51 1.70
CA GLU A 67 25.94 21.06 3.02
C GLU A 67 25.87 19.98 4.11
N HIS A 68 26.75 20.09 5.10
CA HIS A 68 26.79 19.16 6.23
C HIS A 68 25.66 19.46 7.22
N GLU A 69 24.66 18.57 7.31
CA GLU A 69 23.61 18.68 8.33
C GLU A 69 24.15 18.29 9.71
N LEU A 70 24.26 19.27 10.61
CA LEU A 70 24.61 19.05 12.02
C LEU A 70 23.33 18.88 12.85
N ARG A 71 23.16 17.70 13.48
CA ARG A 71 22.15 17.50 14.53
C ARG A 71 22.81 17.57 15.91
N GLN A 72 22.43 18.55 16.72
CA GLN A 72 22.82 18.59 18.14
C GLN A 72 21.95 17.61 18.92
N ILE A 73 22.58 16.66 19.61
CA ILE A 73 21.91 15.71 20.49
C ILE A 73 22.16 16.17 21.92
N GLU A 74 21.11 16.50 22.65
CA GLU A 74 21.21 16.80 24.07
C GLU A 74 21.50 15.52 24.87
N THR A 75 22.66 15.45 25.50
CA THR A 75 23.07 14.30 26.31
C THR A 75 22.32 14.33 27.64
N THR A 76 21.32 13.46 27.81
CA THR A 76 20.72 13.24 29.13
C THR A 76 21.66 12.38 29.98
N THR A 77 22.10 12.91 31.11
CA THR A 77 23.07 12.27 32.01
C THR A 77 22.52 10.94 32.54
N ARG A 78 23.13 9.81 32.15
CA ARG A 78 22.80 8.48 32.66
C ARG A 78 23.23 8.37 34.13
N LYS A 79 22.29 8.37 35.07
CA LYS A 79 22.58 8.08 36.48
C LYS A 79 23.17 6.66 36.59
N GLN A 80 24.34 6.51 37.19
CA GLN A 80 24.90 5.20 37.55
C GLN A 80 23.97 4.53 38.57
N ALA A 81 23.57 3.29 38.28
CA ALA A 81 22.96 2.43 39.29
C ALA A 81 24.03 2.11 40.35
N ARG A 82 23.68 2.28 41.64
CA ARG A 82 24.54 1.91 42.77
C ARG A 82 24.84 0.40 42.72
N PRO A 83 26.09 -0.03 43.01
CA PRO A 83 26.35 -1.43 43.31
C PRO A 83 25.74 -1.80 44.67
N GLU A 84 25.35 -3.07 44.79
CA GLU A 84 24.80 -3.73 45.98
C GLU A 84 25.73 -3.65 47.21
#